data_AF-A0A3P1ZY44-F1
#
_entry.id   AF-A0A3P1ZY44-F1
#
_cell.length_a   1.000
_cell.length_b   1.000
_cell.length_c   1.000
_cell.angle_alpha   90.00
_cell.angle_beta   90.00
_cell.angle_gamma   90.00
#
_symmetry.space_group_name_H-M   'P 1'
#
loop_
_entity.id
_entity.type
_entity.pdbx_description
1 polymer ?
#
loop_
_entity_poly.entity_id
_entity_poly.type
_entity_poly.pdbx_seq_one_letter_code
_entity_poly.pdbx_strand_id
1 'polypeptide(L)'
;MARCMNAVAGNPLAVWMALTHDAGKLTTPKVLWPHHYGHELRGVLLAAVWAKSLDLSQEYLTCGCLAARLHMKAGRYALLRPGTRYGLLLEVENGTCADSFWKVVDADTRSAVSLRAREDWRRIRDFSGAGLSGERLRQQQIRLLAKLTEAAT
;
A
#
# COMPACT_ATOMS: atom_id res chain seq x y z
N MET A 1 -15.87 -0.67 3.06
CA MET A 1 -15.92 0.61 2.32
C MET A 1 -16.28 1.80 3.20
N ALA A 2 -17.56 2.10 3.50
CA ALA A 2 -17.97 3.36 4.13
C ALA A 2 -17.26 3.69 5.46
N ARG A 3 -17.05 2.69 6.34
CA ARG A 3 -16.27 2.86 7.58
C ARG A 3 -14.84 3.35 7.33
N CYS A 4 -14.14 2.76 6.37
CA CYS A 4 -12.75 3.11 6.05
C CYS A 4 -12.68 4.55 5.53
N MET A 5 -13.62 4.94 4.65
CA MET A 5 -13.75 6.31 4.16
C MET A 5 -13.98 7.30 5.31
N ASN A 6 -14.88 6.98 6.25
CA ASN A 6 -15.14 7.85 7.41
C ASN A 6 -13.90 8.01 8.31
N ALA A 7 -13.12 6.95 8.49
CA ALA A 7 -11.91 6.98 9.33
C ALA A 7 -10.80 7.89 8.74
N VAL A 8 -10.85 8.19 7.45
CA VAL A 8 -9.90 9.09 6.76
C VAL A 8 -10.56 10.37 6.27
N ALA A 9 -11.75 10.70 6.78
CA ALA A 9 -12.48 11.92 6.44
C ALA A 9 -11.62 13.17 6.71
N GLY A 10 -11.82 14.21 5.89
CA GLY A 10 -10.99 15.42 5.89
C GLY A 10 -9.73 15.33 5.03
N ASN A 11 -9.40 14.16 4.46
CA ASN A 11 -8.39 14.00 3.42
C ASN A 11 -9.04 13.44 2.13
N PRO A 12 -9.37 14.28 1.14
CA PRO A 12 -10.08 13.86 -0.07
C PRO A 12 -9.39 12.74 -0.85
N LEU A 13 -8.06 12.78 -0.97
CA LEU A 13 -7.30 11.74 -1.68
C LEU A 13 -7.33 10.41 -0.91
N ALA A 14 -7.21 10.44 0.42
CA ALA A 14 -7.35 9.23 1.24
C ALA A 14 -8.77 8.66 1.21
N VAL A 15 -9.81 9.52 1.21
CA VAL A 15 -11.20 9.09 1.07
C VAL A 15 -11.42 8.40 -0.27
N TRP A 16 -10.88 8.97 -1.36
CA TRP A 16 -10.90 8.33 -2.67
C TRP A 16 -10.19 6.98 -2.67
N MET A 17 -8.99 6.89 -2.09
CA MET A 17 -8.25 5.63 -1.96
C MET A 17 -9.00 4.59 -1.10
N ALA A 18 -9.68 5.03 -0.04
CA ALA A 18 -10.54 4.19 0.79
C ALA A 18 -11.80 3.73 0.05
N LEU A 19 -12.30 4.50 -0.92
CA LEU A 19 -13.32 4.03 -1.84
C LEU A 19 -12.72 2.96 -2.76
N THR A 20 -11.58 3.20 -3.40
CA THR A 20 -11.09 2.27 -4.43
C THR A 20 -10.43 0.99 -3.89
N HIS A 21 -9.92 0.96 -2.65
CA HIS A 21 -9.10 -0.16 -2.15
C HIS A 21 -9.76 -1.54 -2.35
N ASP A 22 -11.06 -1.63 -2.08
CA ASP A 22 -11.84 -2.87 -2.14
C ASP A 22 -12.80 -2.91 -3.35
N ALA A 23 -12.76 -1.91 -4.23
CA ALA A 23 -13.77 -1.73 -5.28
C ALA A 23 -13.87 -2.91 -6.24
N GLY A 24 -12.79 -3.67 -6.43
CA GLY A 24 -12.82 -4.87 -7.26
C GLY A 24 -13.78 -5.95 -6.75
N LYS A 25 -14.13 -5.96 -5.45
CA LYS A 25 -15.12 -6.89 -4.89
C LYS A 25 -16.50 -6.73 -5.52
N LEU A 26 -16.84 -5.51 -5.98
CA LEU A 26 -18.11 -5.20 -6.64
C LEU A 26 -18.30 -5.95 -7.97
N THR A 27 -17.20 -6.38 -8.59
CA THR A 27 -17.22 -7.07 -9.89
C THR A 27 -16.79 -8.54 -9.79
N THR A 28 -16.58 -9.05 -8.57
CA THR A 28 -16.23 -10.46 -8.35
C THR A 28 -17.46 -11.35 -8.60
N PRO A 29 -17.37 -12.33 -9.52
CA PRO A 29 -18.42 -13.35 -9.70
C PRO A 29 -18.81 -14.03 -8.39
N LYS A 30 -20.12 -14.25 -8.17
CA LYS A 30 -20.64 -14.84 -6.92
C LYS A 30 -20.02 -16.21 -6.57
N VAL A 31 -19.63 -17.00 -7.58
CA VAL A 31 -18.96 -18.31 -7.39
C VAL A 31 -17.59 -18.19 -6.69
N LEU A 32 -16.97 -17.01 -6.70
CA LEU A 32 -15.68 -16.75 -6.04
C LEU A 32 -15.84 -16.12 -4.65
N TRP A 33 -17.07 -16.00 -4.15
CA TRP A 33 -17.33 -15.52 -2.80
C TRP A 33 -17.13 -16.66 -1.78
N PRO A 34 -16.69 -16.36 -0.54
CA PRO A 34 -16.46 -15.04 0.05
C PRO A 34 -15.02 -14.52 -0.14
N HIS A 35 -14.15 -15.22 -0.88
CA HIS A 35 -12.73 -14.87 -0.96
C HIS A 35 -12.43 -13.69 -1.88
N HIS A 36 -13.27 -13.48 -2.90
CA HIS A 36 -13.07 -12.44 -3.91
C HIS A 36 -11.69 -12.50 -4.57
N TYR A 37 -11.26 -13.70 -4.98
CA TYR A 37 -9.99 -13.89 -5.69
C TYR A 37 -9.82 -12.89 -6.82
N GLY A 38 -8.65 -12.24 -6.94
CA GLY A 38 -8.31 -11.32 -8.02
C GLY A 38 -9.03 -9.96 -7.96
N HIS A 39 -9.66 -9.60 -6.85
CA HIS A 39 -10.30 -8.29 -6.70
C HIS A 39 -9.28 -7.14 -6.73
N GLU A 40 -8.02 -7.36 -6.40
CA GLU A 40 -6.98 -6.32 -6.45
C GLU A 40 -6.79 -5.81 -7.88
N LEU A 41 -6.67 -6.72 -8.86
CA LEU A 41 -6.52 -6.35 -10.28
C LEU A 41 -7.79 -5.76 -10.87
N ARG A 42 -8.96 -6.32 -10.53
CA ARG A 42 -10.25 -5.73 -10.92
C ARG A 42 -10.44 -4.33 -10.34
N GLY A 43 -9.99 -4.12 -9.10
CA GLY A 43 -10.06 -2.83 -8.42
C GLY A 43 -9.21 -1.77 -9.12
N VAL A 44 -8.03 -2.12 -9.64
CA VAL A 44 -7.21 -1.20 -10.45
C VAL A 44 -7.98 -0.74 -11.70
N LEU A 45 -8.58 -1.67 -12.44
CA LEU A 45 -9.35 -1.34 -13.64
C LEU A 45 -10.55 -0.44 -13.31
N LEU A 46 -11.27 -0.77 -12.24
CA LEU A 46 -12.44 -0.01 -11.81
C LEU A 46 -12.06 1.39 -11.32
N ALA A 47 -10.97 1.52 -10.56
CA ALA A 47 -10.45 2.80 -10.10
C ALA A 47 -10.05 3.71 -11.28
N ALA A 48 -9.41 3.15 -12.30
CA ALA A 48 -9.05 3.90 -13.52
C ALA A 48 -10.29 4.36 -14.30
N VAL A 49 -11.28 3.47 -14.47
CA VAL A 49 -12.56 3.81 -15.11
C VAL A 49 -13.26 4.93 -14.36
N TRP A 50 -13.41 4.81 -13.04
CA TRP A 50 -14.08 5.84 -12.23
C TRP A 50 -13.33 7.16 -12.23
N ALA A 51 -12.00 7.15 -12.11
CA ALA A 51 -11.21 8.38 -12.17
C ALA A 51 -11.43 9.12 -13.49
N LYS A 52 -11.44 8.39 -14.61
CA LYS A 52 -11.73 8.96 -15.94
C LYS A 52 -13.18 9.47 -16.04
N SER A 53 -14.15 8.69 -15.60
CA SER A 53 -15.57 9.05 -15.69
C SER A 53 -15.94 10.25 -14.81
N LEU A 54 -15.22 10.47 -13.71
CA LEU A 54 -15.42 11.57 -12.79
C LEU A 54 -14.49 12.78 -13.07
N ASP A 55 -13.72 12.74 -14.16
CA ASP A 55 -12.74 13.77 -14.54
C ASP A 55 -11.74 14.11 -13.40
N LEU A 56 -11.29 13.08 -12.68
CA LEU A 56 -10.32 13.26 -11.60
C LEU A 56 -8.91 13.44 -12.17
N SER A 57 -8.08 14.18 -11.44
CA SER A 57 -6.68 14.41 -11.83
C SER A 57 -5.87 13.10 -11.91
N GLN A 58 -4.74 13.16 -12.59
CA GLN A 58 -3.80 12.03 -12.70
C GLN A 58 -3.36 11.50 -11.32
N GLU A 59 -3.31 12.35 -10.29
CA GLU A 59 -2.99 11.94 -8.93
C GLU A 59 -4.05 10.98 -8.35
N TYR A 60 -5.33 11.31 -8.49
CA TYR A 60 -6.42 10.44 -8.03
C TYR A 60 -6.44 9.12 -8.80
N LEU A 61 -6.20 9.13 -10.12
CA LEU A 61 -6.06 7.90 -10.89
C LEU A 61 -4.93 7.03 -10.33
N THR A 62 -3.73 7.58 -10.22
CA THR A 62 -2.54 6.86 -9.75
C THR A 62 -2.74 6.31 -8.33
N CYS A 63 -3.20 7.15 -7.40
CA CYS A 63 -3.37 6.76 -6.00
C CYS A 63 -4.54 5.79 -5.81
N GLY A 64 -5.63 5.95 -6.55
CA GLY A 64 -6.77 5.01 -6.51
C GLY A 64 -6.37 3.61 -6.96
N CYS A 65 -5.62 3.52 -8.07
CA CYS A 65 -5.06 2.27 -8.58
C CYS A 65 -4.05 1.64 -7.60
N LEU A 66 -3.19 2.46 -6.99
CA LEU A 66 -2.22 2.02 -5.99
C LEU A 66 -2.92 1.40 -4.77
N ALA A 67 -3.94 2.07 -4.23
CA ALA A 67 -4.75 1.56 -3.11
C ALA A 67 -5.40 0.21 -3.44
N ALA A 68 -6.08 0.11 -4.59
CA ALA A 68 -6.71 -1.14 -5.02
C ALA A 68 -5.72 -2.31 -5.09
N ARG A 69 -4.54 -2.08 -5.68
CA ARG A 69 -3.53 -3.12 -5.90
C ARG A 69 -2.78 -3.54 -4.64
N LEU A 70 -2.52 -2.62 -3.72
CA LEU A 70 -1.55 -2.83 -2.64
C LEU A 70 -2.18 -2.95 -1.24
N HIS A 71 -3.45 -2.60 -1.03
CA HIS A 71 -4.04 -2.57 0.32
C HIS A 71 -3.91 -3.91 1.07
N MET A 72 -4.20 -5.06 0.44
CA MET A 72 -4.05 -6.38 1.09
C MET A 72 -2.59 -6.68 1.46
N LYS A 73 -1.65 -6.34 0.57
CA LYS A 73 -0.21 -6.57 0.79
C LYS A 73 0.27 -5.69 1.95
N ALA A 74 -0.08 -4.42 1.94
CA ALA A 74 0.28 -3.48 2.99
C ALA A 74 -0.42 -3.81 4.32
N GLY A 75 -1.69 -4.22 4.31
CA GLY A 75 -2.39 -4.64 5.53
C GLY A 75 -1.76 -5.85 6.21
N ARG A 76 -0.99 -6.67 5.45
CA ARG A 76 -0.22 -7.81 5.96
C ARG A 76 1.27 -7.49 6.16
N TYR A 77 1.65 -6.21 6.25
CA TYR A 77 3.05 -5.76 6.27
C TYR A 77 3.95 -6.57 7.23
N ALA A 78 3.47 -6.81 8.46
CA ALA A 78 4.20 -7.56 9.48
C ALA A 78 4.49 -9.03 9.10
N LEU A 79 3.73 -9.62 8.18
CA LEU A 79 3.88 -11.00 7.71
C LEU A 79 4.68 -11.10 6.40
N LEU A 80 4.99 -9.96 5.76
CA LEU A 80 5.74 -9.94 4.52
C LEU A 80 7.20 -10.32 4.75
N ARG A 81 7.76 -11.05 3.78
CA ARG A 81 9.21 -11.30 3.70
C ARG A 81 9.96 -9.97 3.52
N PRO A 82 11.19 -9.83 4.04
CA PRO A 82 11.97 -8.58 3.95
C PRO A 82 12.08 -7.99 2.55
N GLY A 83 12.34 -8.80 1.52
CA GLY A 83 12.41 -8.33 0.13
C GLY A 83 11.08 -7.78 -0.38
N THR A 84 9.95 -8.34 0.05
CA THR A 84 8.61 -7.87 -0.29
C THR A 84 8.27 -6.57 0.43
N ARG A 85 8.67 -6.43 1.71
CA ARG A 85 8.56 -5.15 2.44
C ARG A 85 9.34 -4.05 1.74
N TYR A 86 10.61 -4.32 1.40
CA TYR A 86 11.46 -3.38 0.66
C TYR A 86 10.81 -2.93 -0.64
N GLY A 87 10.32 -3.86 -1.46
CA GLY A 87 9.65 -3.53 -2.73
C GLY A 87 8.38 -2.70 -2.55
N LEU A 88 7.56 -3.04 -1.53
CA LEU A 88 6.36 -2.27 -1.19
C LEU A 88 6.70 -0.85 -0.75
N LEU A 89 7.67 -0.70 0.17
CA LEU A 89 8.10 0.62 0.66
C LEU A 89 8.67 1.47 -0.47
N LEU A 90 9.57 0.91 -1.29
CA LEU A 90 10.17 1.61 -2.41
C LEU A 90 9.11 2.13 -3.39
N GLU A 91 8.07 1.33 -3.66
CA GLU A 91 6.99 1.72 -4.56
C GLU A 91 6.09 2.80 -3.96
N VAL A 92 5.69 2.65 -2.69
CA VAL A 92 4.75 3.57 -2.03
C VAL A 92 5.42 4.90 -1.72
N GLU A 93 6.62 4.87 -1.16
CA GLU A 93 7.32 6.04 -0.61
C GLU A 93 7.96 6.93 -1.69
N ASN A 94 8.29 6.38 -2.86
CA ASN A 94 8.73 7.18 -4.00
C ASN A 94 7.56 7.82 -4.76
N GLY A 95 6.32 7.41 -4.47
CA GLY A 95 5.12 7.98 -5.06
C GLY A 95 4.57 9.18 -4.29
N THR A 96 3.64 9.91 -4.90
CA THR A 96 2.96 11.05 -4.24
C THR A 96 1.88 10.61 -3.24
N CYS A 97 1.51 9.32 -3.24
CA CYS A 97 0.36 8.81 -2.51
C CYS A 97 0.68 8.36 -1.08
N ALA A 98 1.96 8.33 -0.65
CA ALA A 98 2.42 7.62 0.54
C ALA A 98 1.63 7.96 1.80
N ASP A 99 1.45 9.25 2.09
CA ASP A 99 0.75 9.69 3.30
C ASP A 99 -0.72 9.25 3.32
N SER A 100 -1.43 9.42 2.21
CA SER A 100 -2.84 9.00 2.08
C SER A 100 -2.98 7.49 2.05
N PHE A 101 -2.06 6.77 1.39
CA PHE A 101 -2.05 5.31 1.34
C PHE A 101 -1.96 4.69 2.73
N TRP A 102 -0.98 5.13 3.53
CA TRP A 102 -0.77 4.59 4.86
C TRP A 102 -1.94 4.87 5.81
N LYS A 103 -2.59 6.05 5.70
CA LYS A 103 -3.83 6.35 6.43
C LYS A 103 -4.95 5.36 6.10
N VAL A 104 -5.10 5.00 4.82
CA VAL A 104 -6.10 4.01 4.38
C VAL A 104 -5.76 2.61 4.89
N VAL A 105 -4.50 2.20 4.86
CA VAL A 105 -4.07 0.89 5.38
C VAL A 105 -4.35 0.78 6.88
N ASP A 106 -4.05 1.83 7.65
CA ASP A 106 -4.34 1.84 9.09
C ASP A 106 -5.85 1.78 9.37
N ALA A 107 -6.66 2.53 8.60
CA ALA A 107 -8.11 2.54 8.73
C ALA A 107 -8.77 1.21 8.31
N ASP A 108 -8.23 0.53 7.30
CA ASP A 108 -8.74 -0.75 6.83
C ASP A 108 -8.43 -1.86 7.83
N THR A 109 -7.18 -1.95 8.27
CA THR A 109 -6.71 -2.96 9.24
C THR A 109 -7.11 -2.69 10.67
N ARG A 110 -7.46 -1.44 11.01
CA ARG A 110 -7.64 -0.95 12.39
C ARG A 110 -6.38 -1.15 13.24
N SER A 111 -5.22 -0.96 12.64
CA SER A 111 -3.93 -1.13 13.29
C SER A 111 -2.92 -0.11 12.77
N ALA A 112 -1.92 0.22 13.56
CA ALA A 112 -0.91 1.22 13.21
C ALA A 112 0.21 0.63 12.33
N VAL A 113 -0.16 0.10 11.15
CA VAL A 113 0.79 -0.48 10.18
C VAL A 113 1.78 0.58 9.69
N SER A 114 1.28 1.80 9.46
CA SER A 114 2.05 2.93 8.96
C SER A 114 3.26 3.28 9.82
N LEU A 115 3.15 3.15 11.15
CA LEU A 115 4.23 3.45 12.07
C LEU A 115 5.45 2.57 11.79
N ARG A 116 5.23 1.25 11.66
CA ARG A 116 6.29 0.31 11.35
C ARG A 116 6.83 0.52 9.93
N ALA A 117 5.95 0.74 8.96
CA ALA A 117 6.37 0.96 7.57
C ALA A 117 7.27 2.21 7.42
N ARG A 118 6.89 3.33 8.06
CA ARG A 118 7.66 4.59 8.04
C ARG A 118 8.99 4.47 8.79
N GLU A 119 9.00 3.74 9.89
CA GLU A 119 10.23 3.43 10.64
C GLU A 119 11.21 2.62 9.78
N ASP A 120 10.72 1.56 9.14
CA ASP A 120 11.51 0.73 8.23
C ASP A 120 12.02 1.55 7.03
N TRP A 121 11.19 2.42 6.44
CA TRP A 121 11.60 3.28 5.34
C TRP A 121 12.68 4.29 5.76
N ARG A 122 12.54 4.92 6.93
CA ARG A 122 13.55 5.82 7.48
C ARG A 122 14.91 5.13 7.55
N ARG A 123 14.94 3.89 8.05
CA ARG A 123 16.18 3.09 8.16
C ARG A 123 16.78 2.75 6.79
N ILE A 124 15.95 2.43 5.80
CA ILE A 124 16.41 2.18 4.43
C ILE A 124 17.06 3.42 3.83
N ARG A 125 16.42 4.59 3.99
CA ARG A 125 16.88 5.87 3.44
C ARG A 125 18.14 6.38 4.13
N ASP A 126 18.22 6.20 5.44
CA ASP A 126 19.34 6.68 6.24
C ASP A 126 20.54 5.71 6.21
N PHE A 127 20.38 4.52 5.61
CA PHE A 127 21.49 3.58 5.44
C PHE A 127 22.51 4.09 4.41
N SER A 128 23.72 4.38 4.88
CA SER A 128 24.83 4.74 4.00
C SER A 128 25.36 3.52 3.24
N GLY A 129 25.23 3.57 1.92
CA GLY A 129 25.74 2.58 0.98
C GLY A 129 27.03 2.96 0.27
N ALA A 130 27.83 3.86 0.85
CA ALA A 130 29.00 4.43 0.16
C ALA A 130 29.92 3.32 -0.39
N GLY A 131 30.22 3.39 -1.69
CA GLY A 131 31.06 2.41 -2.38
C GLY A 131 30.37 1.08 -2.75
N LEU A 132 29.08 0.90 -2.44
CA LEU A 132 28.33 -0.28 -2.86
C LEU A 132 27.70 -0.08 -4.25
N SER A 133 27.68 -1.16 -5.04
CA SER A 133 26.84 -1.19 -6.26
C SER A 133 25.36 -1.18 -5.90
N GLY A 134 24.49 -0.74 -6.84
CA GLY A 134 23.05 -0.66 -6.59
C GLY A 134 22.42 -1.97 -6.10
N GLU A 135 22.82 -3.11 -6.68
CA GLU A 135 22.33 -4.42 -6.23
C GLU A 135 22.86 -4.78 -4.83
N ARG A 136 24.13 -4.49 -4.52
CA ARG A 136 24.68 -4.74 -3.18
C ARG A 136 24.02 -3.85 -2.11
N LEU A 137 23.78 -2.59 -2.43
CA LEU A 137 23.06 -1.66 -1.57
C LEU A 137 21.65 -2.19 -1.26
N ARG A 138 20.90 -2.57 -2.30
CA ARG A 138 19.57 -3.17 -2.17
C ARG A 138 19.58 -4.41 -1.29
N GLN A 139 20.52 -5.33 -1.49
CA GLN A 139 20.62 -6.55 -0.67
C GLN A 139 20.90 -6.23 0.80
N GLN A 140 21.74 -5.22 1.09
CA GLN A 140 21.98 -4.80 2.47
C GLN A 140 20.74 -4.14 3.10
N GLN A 141 20.05 -3.26 2.37
CA GLN A 141 18.80 -2.64 2.83
C GLN A 141 17.71 -3.70 3.13
N ILE A 142 17.58 -4.74 2.29
CA ILE A 142 16.68 -5.87 2.55
C ILE A 142 17.08 -6.61 3.84
N ARG A 143 18.38 -6.83 4.08
CA ARG A 143 18.86 -7.48 5.30
C ARG A 143 18.59 -6.68 6.57
N LEU A 144 18.60 -5.35 6.51
CA LEU A 144 18.21 -4.49 7.64
C LEU A 144 16.79 -4.80 8.11
N LEU A 145 15.86 -5.03 7.16
CA LEU A 145 14.47 -5.38 7.48
C LEU A 145 14.31 -6.78 8.08
N ALA A 146 15.25 -7.70 7.81
CA ALA A 146 15.21 -9.07 8.33
C ALA A 146 15.52 -9.13 9.83
N LYS A 147 16.60 -8.48 10.28
CA LYS A 147 17.08 -8.47 11.68
C LYS A 147 16.04 -7.96 12.69
N LEU A 148 15.05 -7.20 12.21
CA LEU A 148 14.00 -6.58 13.03
C LEU A 148 12.79 -7.49 13.25
N THR A 149 12.65 -8.53 12.45
CA THR A 149 11.55 -9.50 12.63
C THR A 149 11.90 -10.49 13.73
N GLU A 150 13.20 -10.72 13.99
CA GLU A 150 13.73 -11.60 15.04
C GLU A 150 13.80 -10.92 16.42
N ALA A 151 13.94 -9.59 16.48
CA ALA A 151 14.02 -8.85 17.75
C ALA A 151 12.65 -8.48 18.36
N ALA A 152 11.54 -8.78 17.67
CA ALA A 152 10.17 -8.45 18.07
C ALA A 152 9.32 -9.69 18.43
N THR A 153 9.96 -10.85 18.54
CA THR A 153 9.43 -12.14 19.03
C THR A 153 10.15 -12.51 20.32
#